data_AF-A0A8S9FYB6-F1
#
_entry.id   AF-A0A8S9FYB6-F1
#
_cell.length_a   1.000
_cell.length_b   1.000
_cell.length_c   1.000
_cell.angle_alpha   90.00
_cell.angle_beta   90.00
_cell.angle_gamma   90.00
#
_symmetry.space_group_name_H-M   'P 1'
#
loop_
_entity.id
_entity.type
_entity.pdbx_description
1 polymer ?
#
loop_
_entity_poly.entity_id
_entity_poly.type
_entity_poly.pdbx_seq_one_letter_code
_entity_poly.pdbx_strand_id
1 'polypeptide(L)'
;MANRATNRITEPSQSLLTERGDRIMPLVQRQSQLSSPFSAKDQAEAAGELCSQTERFNNVRAFFVAEIPDSITRLLTPLSSLGEEVDSNLELQENIVTTFLCISKTLKALIGVVEEGDLSATKEATYVLFHLFFLSATREKAVSEGLIPALTNMIKSRRYVDMLLSVFVGLTQRGALEEIDDIGFIDDLFSILRNPSCSVTCEVALAMVARVCCLSNTGDRNR
;
A
#
# COMPACT_ATOMS: atom_id res chain seq x y z
N MET A 1 -27.86 -38.33 35.83
CA MET A 1 -27.44 -36.94 35.55
C MET A 1 -26.51 -36.95 34.33
N ALA A 2 -27.00 -36.53 33.16
CA ALA A 2 -26.16 -36.30 31.98
C ALA A 2 -26.82 -35.21 31.13
N ASN A 3 -26.37 -33.96 31.29
CA ASN A 3 -26.82 -32.84 30.47
C ASN A 3 -26.07 -32.86 29.14
N ARG A 4 -26.81 -33.15 28.07
CA ARG A 4 -26.35 -33.03 26.69
C ARG A 4 -26.53 -31.58 26.25
N ALA A 5 -25.45 -30.79 26.29
CA ALA A 5 -25.43 -29.44 25.76
C ALA A 5 -25.50 -29.51 24.22
N THR A 6 -26.70 -29.29 23.66
CA THR A 6 -26.88 -29.05 22.23
C THR A 6 -26.36 -27.67 21.88
N ASN A 7 -25.25 -27.65 21.15
CA ASN A 7 -24.66 -26.48 20.53
C ASN A 7 -25.67 -25.94 19.49
N ARG A 8 -26.42 -24.88 19.82
CA ARG A 8 -27.22 -24.15 18.83
C ARG A 8 -26.25 -23.33 17.99
N ILE A 9 -25.96 -23.83 16.79
CA ILE A 9 -25.44 -23.00 15.70
C ILE A 9 -26.57 -22.03 15.37
N THR A 10 -26.43 -20.78 15.82
CA THR A 10 -27.35 -19.70 15.48
C THR A 10 -27.25 -19.48 13.97
N GLU A 11 -28.28 -19.88 13.21
CA GLU A 11 -28.34 -19.54 11.79
C GLU A 11 -28.28 -18.01 11.63
N PRO A 12 -27.48 -17.49 10.70
CA PRO A 12 -27.42 -16.05 10.48
C PRO A 12 -28.79 -15.53 10.05
N SER A 13 -29.26 -14.49 10.76
CA SER A 13 -30.56 -13.85 10.52
C SER A 13 -30.76 -13.53 9.04
N GLN A 14 -31.93 -13.86 8.47
CA GLN A 14 -32.23 -13.65 7.04
C GLN A 14 -31.97 -12.21 6.56
N SER A 15 -32.12 -11.20 7.43
CA SER A 15 -31.78 -9.81 7.14
C SER A 15 -30.28 -9.59 6.83
N LEU A 16 -29.38 -10.30 7.51
CA LEU A 16 -27.94 -10.26 7.25
C LEU A 16 -27.60 -10.97 5.94
N LEU A 17 -28.34 -12.01 5.56
CA LEU A 17 -28.15 -12.71 4.28
C LEU A 17 -28.63 -11.86 3.10
N THR A 18 -29.74 -11.13 3.26
CA THR A 18 -30.24 -10.19 2.26
C THR A 18 -29.33 -8.98 2.12
N GLU A 19 -28.91 -8.34 3.23
CA GLU A 19 -27.94 -7.24 3.19
C GLU A 19 -26.59 -7.66 2.59
N ARG A 20 -26.16 -8.89 2.89
CA ARG A 20 -24.97 -9.51 2.29
C ARG A 20 -25.15 -9.69 0.78
N GLY A 21 -26.29 -10.22 0.32
CA GLY A 21 -26.62 -10.38 -1.09
C GLY A 21 -26.67 -9.06 -1.87
N ASP A 22 -27.31 -8.04 -1.29
CA ASP A 22 -27.48 -6.71 -1.89
C ASP A 22 -26.13 -5.99 -2.09
N ARG A 23 -25.15 -6.26 -1.23
CA ARG A 23 -23.78 -5.71 -1.35
C ARG A 23 -22.87 -6.54 -2.25
N ILE A 24 -23.15 -7.83 -2.40
CA ILE A 24 -22.32 -8.77 -3.18
C ILE A 24 -22.57 -8.64 -4.68
N MET A 25 -23.84 -8.54 -5.09
CA MET A 25 -24.20 -8.52 -6.51
C MET A 25 -23.56 -7.35 -7.29
N PRO A 26 -23.51 -6.11 -6.72
CA PRO A 26 -22.79 -5.00 -7.33
C PRO A 26 -21.29 -5.24 -7.49
N LEU A 27 -20.65 -5.95 -6.56
CA LEU A 27 -19.20 -6.21 -6.60
C LEU A 27 -18.81 -7.18 -7.72
N VAL A 28 -19.58 -8.25 -7.90
CA VAL A 28 -19.39 -9.20 -9.00
C VAL A 28 -19.57 -8.48 -10.35
N GLN A 29 -20.55 -7.57 -10.41
CA GLN A 29 -20.80 -6.78 -11.60
C GLN A 29 -19.66 -5.78 -11.90
N ARG A 30 -19.19 -5.01 -10.92
CA ARG A 30 -18.03 -4.11 -11.11
C ARG A 30 -16.76 -4.88 -11.45
N GLN A 31 -16.55 -6.07 -10.89
CA GLN A 31 -15.40 -6.90 -11.22
C GLN A 31 -15.40 -7.33 -12.69
N SER A 32 -16.58 -7.64 -13.25
CA SER A 32 -16.69 -7.96 -14.68
C SER A 32 -16.40 -6.76 -15.60
N GLN A 33 -16.65 -5.53 -15.12
CA GLN A 33 -16.40 -4.28 -15.86
C GLN A 33 -14.94 -3.89 -15.95
N LEU A 34 -14.05 -4.54 -15.19
CA LEU A 34 -12.62 -4.33 -15.29
C LEU A 34 -12.03 -4.95 -16.57
N SER A 35 -12.66 -5.97 -17.14
CA SER A 35 -12.12 -6.68 -18.31
C SER A 35 -12.56 -6.08 -19.66
N SER A 36 -11.92 -6.44 -20.77
CA SER A 36 -12.40 -6.07 -22.12
C SER A 36 -13.81 -6.64 -22.38
N PRO A 37 -14.73 -5.93 -23.09
CA PRO A 37 -14.51 -4.78 -23.99
C PRO A 37 -14.80 -3.38 -23.39
N PHE A 38 -14.85 -3.25 -22.07
CA PHE A 38 -15.18 -1.96 -21.44
C PHE A 38 -14.13 -0.88 -21.74
N SER A 39 -14.58 0.37 -21.85
CA SER A 39 -13.66 1.47 -22.13
C SER A 39 -12.74 1.74 -20.93
N ALA A 40 -11.59 2.34 -21.17
CA ALA A 40 -10.65 2.77 -20.15
C ALA A 40 -11.32 3.62 -19.04
N LYS A 41 -12.33 4.42 -19.40
CA LYS A 41 -13.12 5.23 -18.47
C LYS A 41 -14.09 4.38 -17.64
N ASP A 42 -14.78 3.43 -18.26
CA ASP A 42 -15.71 2.55 -17.54
C ASP A 42 -14.96 1.61 -16.59
N GLN A 43 -13.79 1.14 -17.02
CA GLN A 43 -12.87 0.38 -16.17
C GLN A 43 -12.41 1.21 -14.97
N ALA A 44 -12.08 2.50 -15.16
CA ALA A 44 -11.64 3.38 -14.08
C ALA A 44 -12.75 3.62 -13.05
N GLU A 45 -13.98 3.85 -13.52
CA GLU A 45 -15.16 4.00 -12.66
C GLU A 45 -15.44 2.71 -11.86
N ALA A 46 -15.40 1.55 -12.54
CA ALA A 46 -15.61 0.26 -11.90
C ALA A 46 -14.54 -0.06 -10.86
N ALA A 47 -13.27 0.26 -11.17
CA ALA A 47 -12.16 0.12 -10.23
C ALA A 47 -12.31 1.06 -9.03
N GLY A 48 -12.75 2.31 -9.24
CA GLY A 48 -12.95 3.30 -8.18
C GLY A 48 -14.05 2.89 -7.20
N GLU A 49 -15.15 2.31 -7.71
CA GLU A 49 -16.20 1.83 -6.83
C GLU A 49 -15.81 0.55 -6.08
N LEU A 50 -15.07 -0.37 -6.73
CA LEU A 50 -14.46 -1.52 -6.07
C LEU A 50 -13.47 -1.10 -4.97
N CYS A 51 -12.69 -0.07 -5.23
CA CYS A 51 -11.78 0.54 -4.27
C CYS A 51 -12.53 1.04 -3.04
N SER A 52 -13.51 1.93 -3.24
CA SER A 52 -14.32 2.50 -2.15
C SER A 52 -14.99 1.42 -1.29
N GLN A 53 -15.50 0.35 -1.90
CA GLN A 53 -16.14 -0.75 -1.18
C GLN A 53 -15.14 -1.60 -0.38
N THR A 54 -13.96 -1.89 -0.97
CA THR A 54 -12.91 -2.67 -0.29
C THR A 54 -12.20 -1.88 0.81
N GLU A 55 -12.14 -0.56 0.71
CA GLU A 55 -11.67 0.33 1.78
C GLU A 55 -12.65 0.38 2.96
N ARG A 56 -13.94 0.51 2.65
CA ARG A 56 -14.97 0.77 3.66
C ARG A 56 -15.41 -0.46 4.44
N PHE A 57 -15.29 -1.65 3.86
CA PHE A 57 -15.95 -2.86 4.38
C PHE A 57 -15.04 -4.10 4.42
N ASN A 58 -14.72 -4.57 5.63
CA ASN A 58 -13.88 -5.77 5.81
C ASN A 58 -14.51 -7.07 5.28
N ASN A 59 -15.84 -7.19 5.35
CA ASN A 59 -16.59 -8.31 4.78
C ASN A 59 -16.53 -8.32 3.24
N VAL A 60 -16.41 -7.16 2.59
CA VAL A 60 -16.23 -7.05 1.14
C VAL A 60 -14.85 -7.60 0.74
N ARG A 61 -13.80 -7.24 1.47
CA ARG A 61 -12.43 -7.74 1.23
C ARG A 61 -12.38 -9.27 1.33
N ALA A 62 -12.93 -9.83 2.41
CA ALA A 62 -12.95 -11.28 2.63
C ALA A 62 -13.79 -12.01 1.57
N PHE A 63 -14.93 -11.45 1.20
CA PHE A 63 -15.80 -12.01 0.16
C PHE A 63 -15.12 -11.99 -1.21
N PHE A 64 -14.50 -10.87 -1.58
CA PHE A 64 -13.85 -10.71 -2.87
C PHE A 64 -12.79 -11.79 -3.12
N VAL A 65 -12.07 -12.22 -2.09
CA VAL A 65 -11.06 -13.29 -2.18
C VAL A 65 -11.66 -14.68 -2.12
N ALA A 66 -12.62 -14.91 -1.20
CA ALA A 66 -13.09 -16.26 -0.91
C ALA A 66 -14.18 -16.76 -1.87
N GLU A 67 -15.00 -15.86 -2.40
CA GLU A 67 -16.27 -16.20 -3.06
C GLU A 67 -16.30 -15.81 -4.54
N ILE A 68 -15.37 -14.96 -5.00
CA ILE A 68 -15.25 -14.59 -6.42
C ILE A 68 -14.04 -15.32 -7.02
N PRO A 69 -14.25 -16.29 -7.93
CA PRO A 69 -13.16 -17.02 -8.58
C PRO A 69 -12.25 -16.10 -9.39
N ASP A 70 -10.95 -16.37 -9.32
CA ASP A 70 -9.90 -15.64 -10.04
C ASP A 70 -9.95 -14.12 -9.84
N SER A 71 -10.50 -13.67 -8.71
CA SER A 71 -10.82 -12.25 -8.49
C SER A 71 -9.61 -11.34 -8.50
N ILE A 72 -8.49 -11.83 -7.95
CA ILE A 72 -7.20 -11.15 -7.99
C ILE A 72 -6.68 -11.09 -9.43
N THR A 73 -6.73 -12.21 -10.16
CA THR A 73 -6.26 -12.27 -11.55
C THR A 73 -7.06 -11.33 -12.44
N ARG A 74 -8.39 -11.30 -12.28
CA ARG A 74 -9.31 -10.42 -13.01
C ARG A 74 -9.14 -8.94 -12.66
N LEU A 75 -8.77 -8.64 -11.41
CA LEU A 75 -8.43 -7.29 -10.98
C LEU A 75 -7.13 -6.80 -11.64
N LEU A 76 -6.16 -7.69 -11.87
CA LEU A 76 -4.84 -7.37 -12.45
C LEU A 76 -4.79 -7.45 -13.98
N THR A 77 -5.77 -8.11 -14.63
CA THR A 77 -5.88 -8.19 -16.10
C THR A 77 -5.72 -6.85 -16.82
N PRO A 78 -6.34 -5.73 -16.36
CA PRO A 78 -6.27 -4.47 -17.08
C PRO A 78 -4.87 -3.86 -17.08
N LEU A 79 -4.09 -4.10 -16.01
CA LEU A 79 -2.68 -3.72 -15.92
C LEU A 79 -1.82 -4.53 -16.91
N SER A 80 -2.18 -5.80 -17.13
CA SER A 80 -1.46 -6.66 -18.07
C SER A 80 -1.75 -6.31 -19.54
N SER A 81 -2.93 -5.78 -19.83
CA SER A 81 -3.32 -5.34 -21.17
C SER A 81 -2.82 -3.94 -21.54
N LEU A 82 -2.30 -3.17 -20.58
CA LEU A 82 -1.93 -1.77 -20.78
C LEU A 82 -0.60 -1.59 -21.56
N GLY A 83 0.19 -2.64 -21.75
CA GLY A 83 1.43 -2.58 -22.54
C GLY A 83 2.44 -1.52 -22.04
N GLU A 84 3.22 -0.93 -22.95
CA GLU A 84 4.16 0.18 -22.65
C GLU A 84 3.45 1.54 -22.43
N GLU A 85 2.13 1.63 -22.64
CA GLU A 85 1.34 2.85 -22.40
C GLU A 85 0.92 2.99 -20.92
N VAL A 86 1.89 2.88 -20.02
CA VAL A 86 1.71 3.00 -18.57
C VAL A 86 1.14 4.38 -18.19
N ASP A 87 1.24 5.39 -19.05
CA ASP A 87 0.78 6.76 -18.77
C ASP A 87 -0.67 7.05 -19.23
N SER A 88 -1.31 6.18 -19.99
CA SER A 88 -2.60 6.50 -20.64
C SER A 88 -3.81 6.46 -19.69
N ASN A 89 -3.69 5.89 -18.48
CA ASN A 89 -4.81 5.82 -17.53
C ASN A 89 -4.39 5.65 -16.05
N LEU A 90 -3.77 6.70 -15.51
CA LEU A 90 -3.34 6.77 -14.10
C LEU A 90 -4.48 6.50 -13.10
N GLU A 91 -5.70 6.98 -13.35
CA GLU A 91 -6.87 6.79 -12.47
C GLU A 91 -7.25 5.30 -12.35
N LEU A 92 -7.29 4.59 -13.48
CA LEU A 92 -7.57 3.16 -13.50
C LEU A 92 -6.49 2.36 -12.74
N GLN A 93 -5.22 2.69 -12.96
CA GLN A 93 -4.11 2.04 -12.28
C GLN A 93 -4.16 2.27 -10.77
N GLU A 94 -4.36 3.52 -10.35
CA GLU A 94 -4.52 3.91 -8.95
C GLU A 94 -5.65 3.12 -8.28
N ASN A 95 -6.82 3.05 -8.90
CA ASN A 95 -7.96 2.35 -8.34
C ASN A 95 -7.75 0.83 -8.26
N ILE A 96 -7.15 0.20 -9.28
CA ILE A 96 -6.84 -1.23 -9.28
C ILE A 96 -5.81 -1.58 -8.20
N VAL A 97 -4.73 -0.81 -8.13
CA VAL A 97 -3.63 -1.02 -7.17
C VAL A 97 -4.14 -0.80 -5.74
N THR A 98 -4.95 0.24 -5.50
CA THR A 98 -5.57 0.51 -4.20
C THR A 98 -6.53 -0.60 -3.79
N THR A 99 -7.38 -1.05 -4.71
CA THR A 99 -8.30 -2.19 -4.48
C THR A 99 -7.50 -3.45 -4.13
N PHE A 100 -6.44 -3.76 -4.87
CA PHE A 100 -5.56 -4.90 -4.59
C PHE A 100 -4.94 -4.79 -3.20
N LEU A 101 -4.46 -3.61 -2.81
CA LEU A 101 -3.86 -3.36 -1.49
C LEU A 101 -4.89 -3.39 -0.34
N CYS A 102 -6.13 -3.01 -0.61
CA CYS A 102 -7.20 -3.15 0.36
C CYS A 102 -7.51 -4.64 0.55
N ILE A 103 -7.67 -5.38 -0.53
CA ILE A 103 -7.96 -6.81 -0.46
C ILE A 103 -6.83 -7.59 0.21
N SER A 104 -5.59 -7.26 -0.12
CA SER A 104 -4.43 -8.01 0.29
C SER A 104 -3.80 -7.40 1.55
N LYS A 105 -3.41 -8.22 2.54
CA LYS A 105 -2.63 -7.76 3.71
C LYS A 105 -1.17 -7.41 3.32
N THR A 106 -0.99 -6.85 2.13
CA THR A 106 0.27 -6.90 1.38
C THR A 106 1.28 -5.90 1.88
N LEU A 107 0.89 -4.74 2.44
CA LEU A 107 1.88 -3.82 3.02
C LEU A 107 2.72 -4.52 4.09
N LYS A 108 2.08 -5.25 5.01
CA LYS A 108 2.79 -5.97 6.08
C LYS A 108 3.67 -7.11 5.53
N ALA A 109 3.20 -7.79 4.49
CA ALA A 109 3.98 -8.83 3.82
C ALA A 109 5.18 -8.24 3.05
N LEU A 110 5.00 -7.12 2.35
CA LEU A 110 6.06 -6.38 1.65
C LEU A 110 7.10 -5.84 2.65
N ILE A 111 6.66 -5.31 3.79
CA ILE A 111 7.55 -4.91 4.89
C ILE A 111 8.35 -6.12 5.36
N GLY A 112 7.70 -7.27 5.59
CA GLY A 112 8.40 -8.51 5.96
C GLY A 112 9.44 -8.95 4.92
N VAL A 113 9.14 -8.84 3.62
CA VAL A 113 10.12 -9.13 2.55
C VAL A 113 11.32 -8.18 2.58
N VAL A 114 11.09 -6.89 2.84
CA VAL A 114 12.17 -5.91 2.99
C VAL A 114 13.03 -6.24 4.22
N GLU A 115 12.43 -6.65 5.32
CA GLU A 115 13.14 -7.06 6.55
C GLU A 115 13.94 -8.35 6.38
N GLU A 116 13.40 -9.33 5.65
CA GLU A 116 14.12 -10.56 5.26
C GLU A 116 15.38 -10.23 4.44
N GLY A 117 15.26 -9.22 3.58
CA GLY A 117 16.39 -8.62 2.90
C GLY A 117 16.96 -9.47 1.77
N ASP A 118 16.27 -10.45 1.22
CA ASP A 118 16.72 -11.10 -0.03
C ASP A 118 16.83 -10.05 -1.15
N LEU A 119 17.93 -10.02 -1.92
CA LEU A 119 18.19 -8.94 -2.88
C LEU A 119 17.09 -8.85 -3.94
N SER A 120 16.69 -9.99 -4.50
CA SER A 120 15.72 -10.02 -5.59
C SER A 120 14.34 -9.65 -5.07
N ALA A 121 13.92 -10.26 -3.96
CA ALA A 121 12.61 -9.99 -3.37
C ALA A 121 12.51 -8.57 -2.82
N THR A 122 13.57 -8.06 -2.19
CA THR A 122 13.64 -6.67 -1.70
C THR A 122 13.52 -5.70 -2.86
N LYS A 123 14.22 -5.94 -3.98
CA LYS A 123 14.12 -5.06 -5.15
C LYS A 123 12.70 -4.96 -5.68
N GLU A 124 12.03 -6.09 -5.86
CA GLU A 124 10.64 -6.13 -6.33
C GLU A 124 9.69 -5.47 -5.30
N ALA A 125 9.85 -5.77 -4.01
CA ALA A 125 9.04 -5.16 -2.95
C ALA A 125 9.22 -3.64 -2.90
N THR A 126 10.46 -3.15 -3.05
CA THR A 126 10.81 -1.73 -3.03
C THR A 126 10.25 -1.01 -4.27
N TYR A 127 10.27 -1.66 -5.43
CA TYR A 127 9.62 -1.16 -6.65
C TYR A 127 8.12 -1.02 -6.46
N VAL A 128 7.45 -2.03 -5.90
CA VAL A 128 6.02 -1.98 -5.60
C VAL A 128 5.72 -0.86 -4.59
N LEU A 129 6.48 -0.76 -3.50
CA LEU A 129 6.31 0.31 -2.50
C LEU A 129 6.49 1.71 -3.09
N PHE A 130 7.49 1.90 -3.96
CA PHE A 130 7.71 3.18 -4.65
C PHE A 130 6.49 3.61 -5.48
N HIS A 131 5.92 2.69 -6.25
CA HIS A 131 4.72 2.95 -7.05
C HIS A 131 3.49 3.17 -6.18
N LEU A 132 3.39 2.44 -5.06
CA LEU A 132 2.28 2.60 -4.11
C LEU A 132 2.24 3.98 -3.46
N PHE A 133 3.37 4.67 -3.31
CA PHE A 133 3.45 5.97 -2.62
C PHE A 133 3.07 7.18 -3.47
N PHE A 134 2.67 6.97 -4.73
CA PHE A 134 1.88 7.98 -5.43
C PHE A 134 0.54 8.25 -4.71
N LEU A 135 0.00 7.24 -4.02
CA LEU A 135 -1.24 7.29 -3.26
C LEU A 135 -0.97 7.78 -1.83
N SER A 136 -1.72 8.76 -1.31
CA SER A 136 -1.50 9.29 0.06
C SER A 136 -1.95 8.32 1.17
N ALA A 137 -3.07 7.63 0.96
CA ALA A 137 -3.63 6.69 1.94
C ALA A 137 -2.72 5.49 2.23
N THR A 138 -1.93 5.07 1.24
CA THR A 138 -0.99 3.94 1.36
C THR A 138 0.23 4.32 2.20
N ARG A 139 0.65 5.60 2.15
CA ARG A 139 1.79 6.13 2.91
C ARG A 139 1.51 6.13 4.40
N GLU A 140 0.38 6.69 4.84
CA GLU A 140 -0.01 6.70 6.25
C GLU A 140 -0.13 5.29 6.84
N LYS A 141 -0.71 4.36 6.06
CA LYS A 141 -0.85 2.97 6.47
C LYS A 141 0.49 2.23 6.50
N ALA A 142 1.39 2.48 5.55
CA ALA A 142 2.71 1.87 5.53
C ALA A 142 3.57 2.32 6.71
N VAL A 143 3.49 3.61 7.08
CA VAL A 143 4.10 4.13 8.32
C VAL A 143 3.51 3.43 9.55
N SER A 144 2.17 3.36 9.66
CA SER A 144 1.48 2.69 10.78
C SER A 144 1.81 1.20 10.91
N GLU A 145 2.17 0.53 9.82
CA GLU A 145 2.56 -0.89 9.80
C GLU A 145 4.07 -1.10 10.05
N GLY A 146 4.85 -0.04 10.26
CA GLY A 146 6.26 -0.12 10.66
C GLY A 146 7.28 -0.10 9.50
N LEU A 147 6.92 0.46 8.34
CA LEU A 147 7.86 0.50 7.22
C LEU A 147 9.08 1.40 7.47
N ILE A 148 8.91 2.53 8.18
CA ILE A 148 10.02 3.44 8.51
C ILE A 148 11.14 2.69 9.25
N PRO A 149 10.88 2.03 10.41
CA PRO A 149 11.93 1.30 11.12
C PRO A 149 12.53 0.14 10.29
N ALA A 150 11.74 -0.55 9.48
CA ALA A 150 12.23 -1.61 8.59
C ALA A 150 13.26 -1.08 7.57
N LEU A 151 12.94 0.03 6.88
CA LEU A 151 13.86 0.68 5.95
C LEU A 151 15.12 1.19 6.65
N THR A 152 14.98 1.83 7.81
CA THR A 152 16.09 2.35 8.60
C THR A 152 17.08 1.25 8.99
N ASN A 153 16.60 0.10 9.46
CA ASN A 153 17.45 -1.03 9.84
C ASN A 153 18.24 -1.61 8.66
N MET A 154 17.60 -1.69 7.49
CA MET A 154 18.25 -2.16 6.27
C MET A 154 19.32 -1.18 5.75
N ILE A 155 19.02 0.12 5.79
CA ILE A 155 19.97 1.17 5.40
C ILE A 155 21.17 1.23 6.37
N LYS A 156 20.94 1.10 7.68
CA LYS A 156 22.00 1.00 8.70
C LYS A 156 22.92 -0.20 8.45
N SER A 157 22.38 -1.28 7.92
CA SER A 157 23.14 -2.46 7.47
C SER A 157 23.93 -2.23 6.17
N ARG A 158 23.91 -1.00 5.61
CA ARG A 158 24.56 -0.58 4.36
C ARG A 158 24.09 -1.35 3.12
N ARG A 159 22.87 -1.89 3.15
CA ARG A 159 22.29 -2.67 2.05
C ARG A 159 21.33 -1.80 1.25
N TYR A 160 21.44 -1.86 -0.09
CA TYR A 160 20.49 -1.27 -1.04
C TYR A 160 20.15 0.20 -0.76
N VAL A 161 21.14 0.97 -0.27
CA VAL A 161 20.94 2.30 0.33
C VAL A 161 20.26 3.27 -0.63
N ASP A 162 20.67 3.29 -1.89
CA ASP A 162 20.11 4.14 -2.95
C ASP A 162 18.63 3.82 -3.23
N MET A 163 18.30 2.54 -3.35
CA MET A 163 16.96 2.05 -3.64
C MET A 163 16.01 2.29 -2.46
N LEU A 164 16.43 1.94 -1.24
CA LEU A 164 15.61 2.08 -0.04
C LEU A 164 15.40 3.53 0.35
N LEU A 165 16.42 4.39 0.18
CA LEU A 165 16.26 5.84 0.38
C LEU A 165 15.24 6.44 -0.58
N SER A 166 15.16 5.96 -1.82
CA SER A 166 14.18 6.45 -2.80
C SER A 166 12.73 6.18 -2.35
N VAL A 167 12.48 5.02 -1.73
CA VAL A 167 11.18 4.71 -1.10
C VAL A 167 10.96 5.53 0.16
N PHE A 168 12.01 5.75 0.94
CA PHE A 168 11.96 6.59 2.14
C PHE A 168 11.51 8.03 1.82
N VAL A 169 12.00 8.63 0.73
CA VAL A 169 11.53 9.95 0.26
C VAL A 169 10.02 9.97 0.04
N GLY A 170 9.47 8.92 -0.58
CA GLY A 170 8.03 8.81 -0.82
C GLY A 170 7.20 8.88 0.46
N LEU A 171 7.75 8.45 1.60
CA LEU A 171 7.08 8.47 2.90
C LEU A 171 7.16 9.82 3.64
N THR A 172 8.00 10.78 3.20
CA THR A 172 8.28 12.03 3.93
C THR A 172 7.12 13.04 3.93
N GLN A 173 6.02 12.68 4.56
CA GLN A 173 4.88 13.53 4.95
C GLN A 173 5.01 13.98 6.41
N ARG A 174 4.25 15.01 6.83
CA ARG A 174 4.41 15.67 8.14
C ARG A 174 4.49 14.70 9.32
N GLY A 175 3.61 13.69 9.39
CA GLY A 175 3.60 12.70 10.47
C GLY A 175 4.75 11.68 10.42
N ALA A 176 5.28 11.37 9.23
CA ALA A 176 6.43 10.48 9.09
C ALA A 176 7.75 11.14 9.52
N LEU A 177 7.81 12.47 9.46
CA LEU A 177 9.05 13.22 9.72
C LEU A 177 9.36 13.33 11.22
N GLU A 178 8.34 13.29 12.08
CA GLU A 178 8.50 13.15 13.54
C GLU A 178 9.10 11.78 13.88
N GLU A 179 8.56 10.69 13.32
CA GLU A 179 9.10 9.34 13.55
C GLU A 179 10.54 9.19 13.05
N ILE A 180 10.88 9.81 11.91
CA ILE A 180 12.24 9.85 11.36
C ILE A 180 13.24 10.50 12.31
N ASP A 181 12.84 11.58 12.98
CA ASP A 181 13.65 12.28 13.99
C ASP A 181 13.79 11.40 15.24
N ASP A 182 12.68 10.85 15.74
CA ASP A 182 12.64 10.03 16.96
C ASP A 182 13.53 8.79 16.88
N ILE A 183 13.62 8.13 15.72
CA ILE A 183 14.49 6.96 15.52
C ILE A 183 15.96 7.32 15.23
N GLY A 184 16.27 8.62 15.18
CA GLY A 184 17.62 9.14 14.93
C GLY A 184 18.10 8.98 13.49
N PHE A 185 17.19 8.81 12.52
CA PHE A 185 17.59 8.55 11.13
C PHE A 185 18.25 9.76 10.45
N ILE A 186 18.07 10.97 10.99
CA ILE A 186 18.75 12.19 10.52
C ILE A 186 20.28 12.03 10.61
N ASP A 187 20.80 11.46 11.70
CA ASP A 187 22.24 11.22 11.86
C ASP A 187 22.76 10.22 10.82
N ASP A 188 21.96 9.20 10.51
CA ASP A 188 22.27 8.24 9.44
C ASP A 188 22.30 8.93 8.08
N LEU A 189 21.38 9.87 7.80
CA LEU A 189 21.40 10.67 6.57
C LEU A 189 22.68 11.50 6.46
N PHE A 190 23.14 12.16 7.54
CA PHE A 190 24.43 12.85 7.54
C PHE A 190 25.61 11.90 7.34
N SER A 191 25.56 10.69 7.91
CA SER A 191 26.56 9.64 7.67
C SER A 191 26.62 9.23 6.20
N ILE A 192 25.45 9.08 5.56
CA ILE A 192 25.33 8.75 4.13
C ILE A 192 25.88 9.90 3.28
N LEU A 193 25.57 11.15 3.59
CA LEU A 193 26.06 12.32 2.86
C LEU A 193 27.58 12.48 2.94
N ARG A 194 28.22 12.01 4.01
CA ARG A 194 29.68 12.03 4.14
C ARG A 194 30.37 11.05 3.18
N ASN A 195 29.69 9.96 2.81
CA ASN A 195 30.22 8.96 1.89
C ASN A 195 29.09 8.29 1.08
N PRO A 196 28.53 8.98 0.08
CA PRO A 196 27.37 8.50 -0.65
C PRO A 196 27.76 7.38 -1.63
N SER A 197 26.88 6.38 -1.81
CA SER A 197 27.10 5.28 -2.76
C SER A 197 27.05 5.74 -4.22
N CYS A 198 26.25 6.75 -4.54
CA CYS A 198 26.19 7.39 -5.85
C CYS A 198 25.63 8.83 -5.75
N SER A 199 25.63 9.58 -6.85
CA SER A 199 25.09 10.94 -6.90
C SER A 199 23.61 10.99 -6.52
N VAL A 200 22.82 10.02 -7.00
CA VAL A 200 21.39 9.91 -6.69
C VAL A 200 21.16 9.74 -5.18
N THR A 201 21.97 8.89 -4.52
CA THR A 201 21.92 8.73 -3.05
C THR A 201 22.18 10.06 -2.34
N CYS A 202 23.13 10.85 -2.82
CA CYS A 202 23.46 12.16 -2.25
C CYS A 202 22.30 13.15 -2.43
N GLU A 203 21.77 13.27 -3.64
CA GLU A 203 20.63 14.15 -3.95
C GLU A 203 19.40 13.81 -3.11
N VAL A 204 19.08 12.51 -3.02
CA VAL A 204 17.95 12.00 -2.24
C VAL A 204 18.14 12.29 -0.76
N ALA A 205 19.32 11.98 -0.19
CA ALA A 205 19.59 12.22 1.23
C ALA A 205 19.55 13.71 1.58
N LEU A 206 20.11 14.58 0.72
CA LEU A 206 20.02 16.05 0.89
C LEU A 206 18.58 16.53 0.87
N ALA A 207 17.75 16.03 -0.06
CA ALA A 207 16.35 16.41 -0.16
C ALA A 207 15.55 15.99 1.09
N MET A 208 15.89 14.86 1.72
CA MET A 208 15.27 14.44 2.98
C MET A 208 15.69 15.33 4.15
N VAL A 209 16.98 15.61 4.30
CA VAL A 209 17.49 16.51 5.36
C VAL A 209 16.84 17.89 5.25
N ALA A 210 16.75 18.44 4.03
CA ALA A 210 16.09 19.72 3.79
C ALA A 210 14.62 19.70 4.22
N ARG A 211 13.87 18.64 3.91
CA ARG A 211 12.46 18.50 4.31
C ARG A 211 12.28 18.45 5.82
N VAL A 212 13.12 17.69 6.52
CA VAL A 212 13.09 17.61 7.99
C VAL A 212 13.37 18.98 8.60
N CYS A 213 14.49 19.62 8.23
CA CYS A 213 14.90 20.92 8.76
C CYS A 213 13.86 22.03 8.49
N CYS A 214 13.19 22.00 7.32
CA CYS A 214 12.16 22.98 6.99
C CYS A 214 10.89 22.81 7.84
N LEU A 215 10.55 21.60 8.31
CA LEU A 215 9.40 21.40 9.18
C LEU A 215 9.65 21.85 10.61
N SER A 216 10.84 21.62 11.15
CA SER A 216 11.25 22.08 12.49
C SER A 216 11.07 23.61 12.62
N ASN A 217 11.43 24.36 11.58
CA ASN A 217 11.31 25.82 11.53
C ASN A 217 9.85 26.34 11.43
N THR A 218 8.87 25.47 11.15
CA THR A 218 7.45 25.84 11.13
C THR A 218 6.72 25.58 12.44
N GLY A 219 7.27 24.74 13.32
CA GLY A 219 6.71 24.44 14.65
C GLY A 219 6.97 25.54 15.69
N ASP A 220 8.00 26.37 15.49
CA ASP A 220 8.47 27.34 16.49
C ASP A 220 7.86 28.76 16.31
N ARG A 221 6.87 28.93 15.42
CA ARG A 221 6.17 30.22 15.25
C ARG A 221 4.92 30.39 16.10
N ASN A 222 4.63 29.46 17.01
CA ASN A 222 3.46 29.49 17.90
C ASN A 222 3.80 29.06 19.34
N ARG A 223 4.91 29.54 19.90
CA ARG A 223 5.17 29.53 21.35
C ARG A 223 5.49 30.92 21.85
#